data_AF-A0A3A9SDU8-F1
#
_entry.id   AF-A0A3A9SDU8-F1
#
_cell.length_a   1.000
_cell.length_b   1.000
_cell.length_c   1.000
_cell.angle_alpha   90.00
_cell.angle_beta   90.00
_cell.angle_gamma   90.00
#
_symmetry.space_group_name_H-M   'P 1'
#
loop_
_entity.id
_entity.type
_entity.pdbx_description
1 polymer ?
#
loop_
_entity_poly.entity_id
_entity_poly.type
_entity_poly.pdbx_seq_one_letter_code
_entity_poly.pdbx_strand_id
1 'polypeptide(L)'
;MEQEHKKAELGEQIKILKGVREDLNLNRKEFSEYMGIPLRTLEEWEAGRRKMPDYVLRLIAYYTRIEKMLEENGSVTRDEIVRDPLSEGKKCRKK
;
A
#
# COMPACT_ATOMS: atom_id res chain seq x y z
N MET A 1 -18.09 23.26 7.94
CA MET A 1 -16.66 23.61 8.15
C MET A 1 -15.82 22.43 8.65
N GLU A 2 -15.90 21.96 9.90
CA GLU A 2 -14.97 20.91 10.37
C GLU A 2 -15.20 19.51 9.74
N GLN A 3 -16.45 19.18 9.40
CA GLN A 3 -16.81 17.91 8.74
C GLN A 3 -16.45 17.88 7.25
N GLU A 4 -16.36 19.05 6.61
CA GLU A 4 -15.97 19.16 5.19
C GLU A 4 -14.47 18.97 5.02
N HIS A 5 -13.66 19.51 5.94
CA HIS A 5 -12.21 19.36 5.91
C HIS A 5 -11.79 17.89 6.03
N LYS A 6 -12.43 17.13 6.94
CA LYS A 6 -12.18 15.68 7.12
C LYS A 6 -12.55 14.87 5.87
N LYS A 7 -13.62 15.26 5.17
CA LYS A 7 -14.06 14.60 3.92
C LYS A 7 -13.12 14.90 2.75
N ALA A 8 -12.64 16.13 2.64
CA ALA A 8 -11.67 16.53 1.61
C ALA A 8 -10.33 15.81 1.81
N GLU A 9 -9.84 15.75 3.04
CA GLU A 9 -8.59 15.06 3.39
C GLU A 9 -8.66 13.56 3.09
N LEU A 10 -9.78 12.91 3.41
CA LEU A 10 -10.01 11.51 3.08
C LEU A 10 -10.04 11.26 1.57
N GLY A 11 -10.68 12.16 0.81
CA GLY A 11 -10.71 12.08 -0.65
C GLY A 11 -9.31 12.15 -1.27
N GLU A 12 -8.44 12.99 -0.70
CA GLU A 12 -7.05 13.12 -1.16
C GLU A 12 -6.22 11.88 -0.84
N GLN A 13 -6.36 11.32 0.38
CA GLN A 13 -5.71 10.06 0.76
C GLN A 13 -6.05 8.92 -0.20
N ILE A 14 -7.33 8.80 -0.58
CA ILE A 14 -7.80 7.76 -1.51
C ILE A 14 -7.17 7.93 -2.89
N LYS A 15 -7.11 9.16 -3.40
CA LYS A 15 -6.50 9.44 -4.71
C LYS A 15 -5.03 9.08 -4.73
N ILE A 16 -4.27 9.49 -3.72
CA ILE A 16 -2.84 9.20 -3.62
C ILE A 16 -2.62 7.69 -3.52
N LEU A 17 -3.38 6.98 -2.68
CA LEU A 17 -3.25 5.54 -2.54
C LEU A 17 -3.50 4.78 -3.85
N LYS A 18 -4.56 5.15 -4.58
CA LYS A 18 -4.87 4.54 -5.89
C LYS A 18 -3.81 4.87 -6.93
N GLY A 19 -3.36 6.13 -6.98
CA GLY A 19 -2.30 6.57 -7.88
C GLY A 19 -1.00 5.80 -7.66
N VAL A 20 -0.59 5.59 -6.40
CA VAL A 20 0.60 4.78 -6.11
C VAL A 20 0.43 3.33 -6.55
N ARG A 21 -0.74 2.72 -6.28
CA ARG A 21 -0.99 1.34 -6.71
C ARG A 21 -0.93 1.18 -8.24
N GLU A 22 -1.45 2.16 -8.97
CA GLU A 22 -1.46 2.21 -10.43
C GLU A 22 -0.07 2.48 -11.01
N ASP A 23 0.70 3.40 -10.41
CA ASP A 23 2.11 3.67 -10.73
C ASP A 23 2.96 2.40 -10.61
N LEU A 24 2.70 1.61 -9.56
CA LEU A 24 3.38 0.35 -9.30
C LEU A 24 2.87 -0.81 -10.18
N ASN A 25 1.83 -0.57 -10.98
CA ASN A 25 1.13 -1.54 -11.83
C ASN A 25 0.74 -2.83 -11.10
N LEU A 26 0.32 -2.71 -9.83
CA LEU A 26 -0.06 -3.83 -8.97
C LEU A 26 -1.58 -3.97 -8.84
N ASN A 27 -2.06 -5.21 -8.83
CA ASN A 27 -3.43 -5.50 -8.44
C ASN A 27 -3.59 -5.33 -6.91
N ARG A 28 -4.82 -5.16 -6.40
CA ARG A 28 -5.06 -4.95 -4.95
C ARG A 28 -4.48 -6.05 -4.07
N LYS A 29 -4.53 -7.30 -4.55
CA LYS A 29 -3.99 -8.45 -3.84
C LYS A 29 -2.47 -8.39 -3.75
N GLU A 30 -1.81 -8.10 -4.87
CA GLU A 30 -0.35 -7.98 -4.94
C GLU A 30 0.13 -6.79 -4.11
N PHE A 31 -0.58 -5.66 -4.17
CA PHE A 31 -0.28 -4.48 -3.34
C PHE A 31 -0.44 -4.78 -1.84
N SER A 32 -1.46 -5.56 -1.46
CA SER A 32 -1.69 -6.02 -0.08
C SER A 32 -0.55 -6.91 0.41
N GLU A 33 -0.11 -7.85 -0.41
CA GLU A 33 1.03 -8.74 -0.10
C GLU A 33 2.34 -7.93 -0.03
N TYR A 34 2.58 -7.05 -1.01
CA TYR A 34 3.76 -6.20 -1.11
C TYR A 34 3.92 -5.26 0.09
N MET A 35 2.85 -4.55 0.47
CA MET A 35 2.89 -3.61 1.59
C MET A 35 2.70 -4.29 2.95
N GLY A 36 2.37 -5.59 2.98
CA GLY A 36 2.03 -6.31 4.22
C GLY A 36 0.74 -5.80 4.89
N ILE A 37 -0.15 -5.17 4.13
CA ILE A 37 -1.40 -4.58 4.63
C ILE A 37 -2.55 -5.52 4.29
N PRO A 38 -3.43 -5.92 5.23
CA PRO A 38 -4.55 -6.81 4.93
C PRO A 38 -5.43 -6.26 3.79
N LEU A 39 -5.78 -7.11 2.81
CA LEU A 39 -6.58 -6.73 1.63
C LEU A 39 -7.86 -5.98 2.01
N ARG A 40 -8.56 -6.45 3.05
CA ARG A 40 -9.78 -5.81 3.55
C ARG A 40 -9.54 -4.38 4.05
N THR A 41 -8.40 -4.13 4.68
CA THR A 41 -8.03 -2.79 5.17
C THR A 41 -7.75 -1.86 4.00
N LEU A 42 -7.06 -2.36 2.97
CA LEU A 42 -6.82 -1.62 1.73
C LEU A 42 -8.15 -1.23 1.05
N GLU A 43 -9.09 -2.17 0.94
CA GLU A 43 -10.41 -1.93 0.36
C GLU A 43 -11.22 -0.89 1.14
N GLU A 44 -11.19 -0.95 2.47
CA GLU A 44 -11.88 0.02 3.33
C GLU A 44 -11.29 1.43 3.21
N TRP A 45 -9.98 1.55 3.01
CA TRP A 45 -9.33 2.82 2.71
C TRP A 45 -9.69 3.32 1.32
N GLU A 46 -9.55 2.50 0.26
CA GLU A 46 -9.89 2.91 -1.11
C GLU A 46 -11.38 3.27 -1.28
N ALA A 47 -12.26 2.67 -0.49
CA ALA A 47 -13.70 2.96 -0.44
C ALA A 47 -14.04 4.18 0.43
N GLY A 48 -13.06 4.76 1.14
CA GLY A 48 -13.28 5.88 2.06
C GLY A 48 -14.15 5.54 3.26
N ARG A 49 -14.23 4.26 3.64
CA ARG A 49 -14.95 3.83 4.85
C ARG A 49 -14.13 4.09 6.11
N ARG A 50 -12.81 4.13 5.98
CA ARG A 50 -11.87 4.42 7.06
C ARG A 50 -10.82 5.42 6.60
N LYS A 51 -10.43 6.32 7.50
CA LYS A 51 -9.27 7.20 7.31
C LYS A 51 -8.00 6.36 7.40
N MET A 52 -7.14 6.52 6.42
CA MET A 52 -5.81 5.90 6.47
C MET A 52 -4.96 6.67 7.48
N PRO A 53 -4.17 5.98 8.33
CA PRO A 53 -3.25 6.68 9.22
C PRO A 53 -2.23 7.50 8.43
N ASP A 54 -1.96 8.72 8.87
CA ASP A 54 -1.13 9.68 8.10
C ASP A 54 0.30 9.16 7.85
N TYR A 55 0.81 8.32 8.76
CA TYR A 55 2.14 7.70 8.61
C TYR A 55 2.17 6.64 7.50
N VAL A 56 1.06 5.95 7.25
CA VAL A 56 1.00 4.91 6.20
C VAL A 56 1.17 5.55 4.83
N LEU A 57 0.51 6.68 4.59
CA LEU A 57 0.65 7.44 3.35
C LEU A 57 2.11 7.87 3.11
N ARG A 58 2.78 8.35 4.17
CA ARG A 58 4.20 8.74 4.11
C ARG A 58 5.10 7.54 3.80
N LEU A 59 4.84 6.39 4.39
CA LEU A 59 5.59 5.16 4.13
C LEU A 59 5.41 4.67 2.71
N ILE A 60 4.17 4.64 2.20
CA ILE A 60 3.87 4.23 0.83
C ILE A 60 4.62 5.14 -0.16
N ALA A 61 4.57 6.46 0.03
CA ALA A 61 5.29 7.41 -0.82
C ALA A 61 6.82 7.21 -0.76
N TYR A 62 7.35 6.88 0.42
CA TYR A 62 8.76 6.56 0.61
C TYR A 62 9.15 5.29 -0.18
N TYR A 63 8.41 4.20 -0.04
CA TYR A 63 8.68 2.95 -0.75
C TYR A 63 8.64 3.14 -2.27
N THR A 64 7.64 3.86 -2.79
CA THR A 64 7.54 4.15 -4.23
C THR A 64 8.75 4.95 -4.73
N ARG A 65 9.23 5.92 -3.96
CA ARG A 65 10.44 6.68 -4.30
C ARG A 65 11.68 5.78 -4.33
N ILE A 66 11.82 4.90 -3.34
CA ILE A 66 12.94 3.96 -3.28
C ILE A 66 12.90 2.97 -4.45
N GLU A 67 11.74 2.42 -4.80
CA GLU A 67 11.62 1.53 -5.97
C GLU A 67 12.08 2.24 -7.26
N LYS A 68 11.61 3.46 -7.51
CA LYS A 68 12.04 4.24 -8.68
C LYS A 68 13.56 4.48 -8.69
N MET A 69 14.15 4.80 -7.54
CA MET A 69 15.61 4.97 -7.41
C MET A 69 16.39 3.67 -7.64
N LEU A 70 15.85 2.51 -7.24
CA LEU A 70 16.50 1.22 -7.43
C LEU A 70 16.41 0.78 -8.90
N GLU A 71 15.27 1.01 -9.56
CA GLU A 71 15.09 0.77 -10.99
C GLU A 71 16.10 1.56 -11.83
N GLU A 72 16.34 2.84 -11.49
CA GLU A 72 17.33 3.70 -12.15
C GLU A 72 18.78 3.21 -11.95
N ASN A 73 19.09 2.61 -10.80
CA ASN A 73 20.45 2.18 -10.44
C ASN A 73 20.79 0.73 -10.84
N GLY A 74 19.84 -0.04 -11.39
CA GLY A 74 20.08 -1.34 -12.03
C GLY A 74 20.47 -2.48 -11.08
N SER A 75 20.24 -2.36 -9.77
CA SER A 75 20.59 -3.38 -8.78
C SER A 75 19.40 -3.71 -7.89
N VAL A 76 19.01 -5.00 -7.90
CA VAL A 76 17.92 -5.65 -7.15
C VAL A 76 16.54 -5.57 -7.84
N THR A 77 16.01 -6.73 -8.22
CA THR A 77 14.65 -6.86 -8.75
C THR A 77 13.64 -6.87 -7.61
N ARG A 78 12.44 -6.35 -7.87
CA ARG A 78 11.30 -6.30 -6.93
C ARG A 78 11.05 -7.63 -6.21
N ASP A 79 11.23 -8.75 -6.92
CA ASP A 79 11.06 -10.12 -6.42
C ASP A 79 12.13 -10.57 -5.40
N GLU A 80 13.28 -9.90 -5.31
CA GLU A 80 14.34 -10.26 -4.35
C GLU A 80 14.13 -9.64 -2.96
N ILE A 81 13.48 -8.47 -2.88
CA ILE A 81 13.14 -7.81 -1.60
C ILE A 81 11.93 -8.51 -0.93
N VAL A 82 11.01 -9.06 -1.73
CA VAL A 82 9.72 -9.62 -1.30
C VAL A 82 9.82 -11.10 -0.87
N ARG A 83 10.99 -11.74 -0.95
CA ARG A 83 11.21 -13.05 -0.32
C ARG A 83 11.20 -12.91 1.20
N ASP A 84 10.00 -12.89 1.79
CA ASP A 84 9.77 -12.99 3.23
C ASP A 84 10.29 -14.35 3.73
N PRO A 85 11.43 -14.39 4.46
CA PRO A 85 11.99 -15.63 4.98
C PRO A 85 11.08 -16.30 6.03
N LEU A 86 10.04 -15.61 6.50
CA LEU A 86 9.09 -16.09 7.51
C LEU A 86 7.70 -16.46 6.95
N SER A 87 7.50 -16.44 5.62
CA SER A 87 6.23 -16.83 5.00
C SER A 87 5.96 -18.35 5.00
N GLU A 88 7.00 -19.17 5.22
CA GLU A 88 6.86 -20.61 5.45
C GLU A 88 6.21 -20.90 6.82
N GLY A 89 4.88 -20.84 6.92
CA GLY A 89 4.22 -21.46 8.08
C GLY A 89 2.84 -20.97 8.51
N LYS A 90 2.27 -19.91 7.94
CA LYS A 90 0.93 -19.46 8.38
C LYS A 90 -0.18 -20.27 7.71
N LYS A 91 -0.38 -21.52 8.18
CA LYS A 91 -1.64 -22.25 7.98
C LYS A 91 -2.77 -21.44 8.64
N CYS A 92 -3.52 -20.71 7.84
CA CYS A 92 -4.80 -20.14 8.26
C CYS A 92 -5.71 -21.32 8.67
N ARG A 93 -5.92 -21.53 9.97
CA ARG A 93 -6.84 -22.54 10.48
C ARG A 93 -8.25 -22.14 10.03
N LYS A 94 -8.80 -22.82 9.03
CA LYS A 94 -10.22 -22.73 8.69
C LYS A 94 -11.01 -23.26 9.89
N LYS A 95 -11.93 -22.45 10.39
CA LYS A 95 -12.88 -22.81 11.45
C LYS A 95 -14.21 -23.16 10.81
#